data_AF-A0A6N2W5C4-F1
#
_entry.id   AF-A0A6N2W5C4-F1
#
_cell.length_a   1.000
_cell.length_b   1.000
_cell.length_c   1.000
_cell.angle_alpha   90.00
_cell.angle_beta   90.00
_cell.angle_gamma   90.00
#
_symmetry.space_group_name_H-M   'P 1'
#
loop_
_entity.id
_entity.type
_entity.pdbx_description
1 polymer ?
#
loop_
_entity_poly.entity_id
_entity_poly.type
_entity_poly.pdbx_seq_one_letter_code
_entity_poly.pdbx_strand_id
1 'polypeptide(L)' 'MQLTLTLTSTKYQINKDIMVNSKQKICETLQILKEAGQINPAVGDGDKLRSMRTGMFVQKEFTYEEAGIFYGDILSIL' A
#
# COMPACT_ATOMS: atom_id res chain seq x y z
N MET A 1 4.35 8.64 -12.46
CA MET A 1 5.67 7.97 -12.57
C MET A 1 5.50 6.55 -12.04
N GLN A 2 6.11 5.52 -12.62
CA GLN A 2 6.04 4.18 -12.01
C GLN A 2 6.98 4.10 -10.79
N LEU A 3 6.49 3.53 -9.71
CA LEU A 3 7.21 3.27 -8.46
C LEU A 3 7.21 1.77 -8.20
N THR A 4 8.31 1.23 -7.67
CA THR A 4 8.32 -0.08 -7.02
C THR A 4 8.40 0.15 -5.52
N LEU A 5 7.52 -0.47 -4.75
CA LEU A 5 7.50 -0.39 -3.29
C LEU A 5 7.19 -1.77 -2.71
N THR A 6 7.53 -1.98 -1.43
CA THR A 6 7.20 -3.23 -0.73
C THR A 6 5.93 -3.03 0.09
N LEU A 7 4.89 -3.80 -0.20
CA LEU A 7 3.67 -3.89 0.61
C LEU A 7 3.84 -5.02 1.64
N THR A 8 3.62 -4.71 2.91
CA THR A 8 3.78 -5.69 3.99
C THR A 8 2.58 -5.71 4.94
N SER A 9 2.29 -6.86 5.54
CA SER A 9 1.33 -7.00 6.63
C SER A 9 1.60 -8.26 7.43
N THR A 10 1.78 -8.12 8.74
CA THR A 10 1.92 -9.28 9.63
C THR A 10 0.58 -10.00 9.81
N LYS A 11 -0.52 -9.25 9.97
CA LYS A 11 -1.88 -9.77 10.15
C LYS A 11 -2.32 -10.65 8.98
N TYR A 12 -1.98 -10.24 7.76
CA TYR A 12 -2.39 -10.93 6.53
C TYR A 12 -1.26 -11.73 5.87
N GLN A 13 -0.10 -11.83 6.52
CA GLN A 13 1.09 -12.51 5.99
C GLN A 13 1.50 -12.04 4.58
N ILE A 14 1.43 -10.72 4.36
CA ILE A 14 1.82 -10.08 3.10
C ILE A 14 3.26 -9.61 3.23
N ASN A 15 4.10 -9.93 2.25
CA ASN A 15 5.40 -9.30 2.04
C ASN A 15 5.71 -9.40 0.54
N LYS A 16 5.41 -8.33 -0.19
CA LYS A 16 5.44 -8.37 -1.65
C LYS A 16 5.82 -7.04 -2.25
N ASP A 17 6.68 -7.07 -3.25
CA ASP A 17 6.96 -5.90 -4.07
C ASP A 17 5.86 -5.68 -5.11
N ILE A 18 5.39 -4.45 -5.21
CA ILE A 18 4.37 -4.03 -6.16
C ILE A 18 4.86 -2.85 -6.98
N MET A 19 4.47 -2.83 -8.25
CA MET A 19 4.68 -1.70 -9.14
C MET A 19 3.38 -0.90 -9.24
N VAL A 20 3.45 0.40 -8.97
CA VAL A 20 2.30 1.30 -8.92
C VAL A 20 2.59 2.59 -9.65
N ASN A 21 1.55 3.31 -10.07
CA ASN A 21 1.72 4.68 -10.53
C ASN A 21 1.69 5.63 -9.33
N SER A 22 2.65 6.55 -9.24
CA SER A 22 2.74 7.55 -8.17
C SER A 22 1.46 8.38 -7.99
N LYS A 23 0.72 8.59 -9.08
CA LYS A 23 -0.53 9.35 -9.11
C LYS A 23 -1.79 8.51 -8.87
N GLN A 24 -1.65 7.20 -8.68
CA GLN A 24 -2.76 6.30 -8.36
C GLN A 24 -3.04 6.37 -6.86
N LYS A 25 -4.31 6.26 -6.46
CA LYS A 25 -4.67 6.18 -5.05
C LYS A 25 -4.27 4.84 -4.47
N ILE A 26 -3.89 4.84 -3.20
CA ILE A 26 -3.49 3.61 -2.53
C ILE A 26 -4.68 2.63 -2.43
N CYS A 27 -5.89 3.14 -2.16
CA CYS A 27 -7.11 2.34 -2.08
C CYS A 27 -7.43 1.59 -3.39
N GLU A 28 -7.22 2.22 -4.55
CA GLU A 28 -7.40 1.59 -5.86
C GLU A 28 -6.43 0.43 -6.05
N THR A 29 -5.18 0.61 -5.64
CA THR A 29 -4.18 -0.47 -5.70
C THR A 29 -4.59 -1.65 -4.83
N LEU A 30 -5.02 -1.39 -3.59
CA LEU A 30 -5.48 -2.43 -2.68
C LEU A 30 -6.71 -3.16 -3.24
N GLN A 31 -7.63 -2.44 -3.89
CA GLN A 31 -8.77 -3.06 -4.55
C GLN A 31 -8.35 -3.99 -5.69
N ILE A 32 -7.49 -3.51 -6.60
CA ILE A 32 -6.98 -4.32 -7.73
C ILE A 32 -6.27 -5.57 -7.20
N LEU A 33 -5.43 -5.45 -6.18
CA LEU A 33 -4.72 -6.59 -5.59
C LEU A 33 -5.68 -7.59 -4.95
N LYS A 34 -6.79 -7.13 -4.35
CA LYS A 34 -7.84 -8.02 -3.82
C LYS A 34 -8.58 -8.74 -4.93
N GLU A 35 -9.02 -8.02 -5.95
CA GLU A 35 -9.77 -8.58 -7.09
C GLU A 35 -8.91 -9.60 -7.87
N ALA A 36 -7.60 -9.36 -7.96
CA ALA A 36 -6.63 -10.28 -8.56
C ALA A 36 -6.20 -11.45 -7.65
N GLY A 37 -6.77 -11.56 -6.43
CA GLY A 37 -6.42 -12.61 -5.46
C GLY A 37 -4.98 -12.55 -4.94
N GLN A 38 -4.32 -11.38 -5.04
CA GLN A 38 -2.92 -11.18 -4.65
C GLN A 38 -2.75 -10.86 -3.16
N ILE A 39 -3.78 -10.33 -2.52
CA ILE A 39 -3.81 -10.05 -1.09
C ILE A 39 -5.13 -10.56 -0.48
N ASN A 40 -5.17 -10.70 0.84
CA ASN A 40 -6.34 -11.18 1.55
C ASN A 40 -7.54 -10.22 1.32
N PRO A 41 -8.73 -10.72 0.95
CA PRO A 41 -9.91 -9.89 0.71
C PRO A 41 -10.37 -9.10 1.95
N ALA A 42 -9.98 -9.53 3.15
CA ALA A 42 -10.24 -8.81 4.40
C ALA A 42 -9.44 -7.51 4.55
N VAL A 43 -8.39 -7.28 3.73
CA VAL A 43 -7.62 -6.03 3.71
C VAL A 43 -8.52 -4.87 3.29
N GLY A 44 -8.77 -3.91 4.17
CA GLY A 44 -9.75 -2.86 3.85
C GLY A 44 -10.06 -1.84 4.93
N ASP A 45 -11.35 -1.55 5.11
CA ASP A 45 -11.86 -0.33 5.75
C ASP A 45 -11.46 -0.12 7.21
N GLY A 46 -11.09 -1.18 7.92
CA GLY A 46 -10.58 -1.07 9.29
C GLY A 46 -9.06 -1.00 9.41
N ASP A 47 -8.32 -1.32 8.34
CA ASP A 47 -6.86 -1.44 8.41
C ASP A 47 -6.19 -0.07 8.23
N LYS A 48 -5.12 0.13 8.99
CA LYS A 48 -4.32 1.35 8.90
C LYS A 48 -3.11 1.10 8.03
N LEU A 49 -2.74 2.10 7.24
CA LEU A 49 -1.52 2.07 6.44
C LEU A 49 -0.46 2.90 7.13
N ARG A 50 0.75 2.37 7.21
CA ARG A 50 1.91 3.04 7.81
C ARG A 50 3.08 3.06 6.85
N SER A 51 3.64 4.24 6.58
CA SER A 51 4.93 4.35 5.91
C SER A 51 6.03 3.97 6.88
N MET A 52 6.87 3.00 6.53
CA MET A 52 8.00 2.62 7.37
C MET A 52 9.16 3.63 7.28
N ARG A 53 9.19 4.47 6.23
CA ARG A 53 10.19 5.54 6.08
C ARG A 53 10.01 6.64 7.11
N THR A 54 8.78 7.14 7.25
CA THR A 54 8.46 8.25 8.18
C THR A 54 7.87 7.77 9.50
N GLY A 55 7.45 6.50 9.57
CA GLY A 55 6.73 5.94 10.70
C GLY A 55 5.29 6.48 10.87
N MET A 56 4.81 7.29 9.93
CA MET A 56 3.49 7.94 9.99
C MET A 56 2.40 7.09 9.34
N PHE A 57 1.17 7.27 9.81
CA PHE A 57 -0.01 6.72 9.16
C PHE A 57 -0.32 7.48 7.87
N VAL A 58 -0.74 6.77 6.84
CA VAL A 58 -1.12 7.33 5.54
C VAL A 58 -2.59 7.06 5.26
N GLN A 59 -3.27 8.02 4.66
CA GLN A 59 -4.65 7.86 4.21
C GLN A 59 -4.67 7.10 2.88
N LYS A 60 -5.53 6.08 2.78
CA LYS A 60 -5.62 5.24 1.58
C LYS A 60 -6.21 6.01 0.39
N GLU A 61 -6.93 7.09 0.65
CA GLU A 61 -7.58 7.99 -0.29
C GLU A 61 -6.59 8.90 -1.01
N PHE A 62 -5.37 9.05 -0.48
CA PHE A 62 -4.29 9.79 -1.11
C PHE A 62 -3.59 8.94 -2.19
N THR A 63 -3.03 9.65 -3.16
CA THR A 63 -2.06 9.08 -4.08
C THR A 63 -0.75 8.74 -3.35
N TYR A 64 0.06 7.87 -3.94
CA TYR A 64 1.38 7.57 -3.37
C TYR A 64 2.25 8.83 -3.24
N GLU A 65 2.18 9.73 -4.21
CA GLU A 65 2.90 11.00 -4.20
C GLU A 65 2.44 11.94 -3.07
N GLU A 66 1.13 12.11 -2.90
CA GLU A 66 0.55 12.91 -1.80
C GLU A 66 0.84 12.31 -0.42
N ALA A 67 0.85 10.98 -0.32
CA ALA A 67 1.22 10.26 0.90
C ALA A 67 2.74 10.28 1.16
N GLY A 68 3.55 10.87 0.28
CA GLY A 68 5.00 10.88 0.39
C GLY A 68 5.62 9.49 0.31
N ILE A 69 5.08 8.60 -0.51
CA ILE A 69 5.61 7.26 -0.76
C ILE A 69 6.44 7.29 -2.05
N PHE A 70 7.68 6.83 -1.94
CA PHE A 70 8.65 6.86 -3.04
C PHE A 70 9.17 5.46 -3.40
N TYR A 71 9.99 5.39 -4.45
CA TYR A 71 10.62 4.14 -4.87
C TYR A 71 11.44 3.51 -3.74
N GLY A 72 11.23 2.21 -3.50
CA GLY A 72 11.90 1.45 -2.45
C GLY A 72 11.29 1.60 -1.04
N ASP A 73 10.24 2.41 -0.89
CA ASP A 73 9.56 2.55 0.41
C ASP A 73 8.81 1.26 0.77
N ILE A 74 8.64 1.06 2.08
CA ILE A 74 7.83 -0.04 2.63
C ILE A 74 6.54 0.54 3.19
N LEU A 75 5.41 0.01 2.72
CA LEU A 75 4.07 0.36 3.17
C LEU A 75 3.49 -0.82 3.95
N SER A 76 3.24 -0.60 5.24
CA SER A 76 2.71 -1.64 6.13
C SER A 76 1.20 -1.48 6.34
N ILE A 77 0.46 -2.57 6.16
CA ILE A 77 -0.95 -2.71 6.53
C ILE A 77 -1.02 -3.32 7.93
N LEU A 78 -1.68 -2.61 8.85
CA LEU A 78 -1.83 -2.95 10.26
C LEU A 78 -3.29 -3.26 10.60
#